data_AF-A0A2G4FN50-F1
#
_entry.id   AF-A0A2G4FN50-F1
#
_cell.length_a   1.000
_cell.length_b   1.000
_cell.length_c   1.000
_cell.angle_alpha   90.00
_cell.angle_beta   90.00
_cell.angle_gamma   90.00
#
_symmetry.space_group_name_H-M   'P 1'
#
loop_
_entity.id
_entity.type
_entity.pdbx_description
1 polymer ?
#
loop_
_entity_poly.entity_id
_entity_poly.type
_entity_poly.pdbx_seq_one_letter_code
_entity_poly.pdbx_strand_id
1 'polypeptide(L)'
;MMKRTMVFGFVGVVLVAAVALSEKPALEKELQVQIGDKNPWTSLKMNNDPDDFRFAVVSDRTGGHRPKIFSQAMQQINLLQPEFVMSVGDLIEGYSEKSDKVEQEWTEFQSYVKKLQMPFFYVPGNHDITNAMQEKMYREKYRAPYYHFVYRNVLFLCLSSEDPPVKGNENSSRFSKAQLDYMKKAIDDNSKAKWILTFLHKPLWNEASVEQNGWLDFEKLLAGKNATVFAGHVHHYQKFQRNGMRYYSLATTGGGSKLRGTAYGEFDHFAWVTMKKSGPIVANLLLDGILDDALRIPESDETGVATTKRKQTFITNVKVTQKGKPLSEAEVVFYQPGLPKGGRIGDGMTNQDGIAKITTYSAFDGLPEGEYILTVVKRSPRNLEDGKAGPNILPAGLSKVDTSTLKAVIKAGDNNINIPLD
;
A
#
# COMPACT_ATOMS: atom_id res chain seq x y z
N MET A 1 48.28 -39.89 63.23
CA MET A 1 49.51 -40.07 62.45
C MET A 1 49.26 -41.19 61.44
N MET A 2 49.29 -40.86 60.13
CA MET A 2 49.38 -41.78 58.96
C MET A 2 48.17 -42.73 58.73
N LYS A 3 47.65 -42.96 57.51
CA LYS A 3 48.17 -42.81 56.14
C LYS A 3 47.00 -42.81 55.14
N ARG A 4 47.17 -42.05 54.05
CA ARG A 4 46.43 -42.16 52.76
C ARG A 4 46.62 -43.58 52.15
N THR A 5 45.72 -44.04 51.27
CA THR A 5 45.94 -44.21 49.80
C THR A 5 44.77 -44.92 49.09
N MET A 6 44.45 -44.40 47.89
CA MET A 6 43.73 -44.89 46.67
C MET A 6 43.70 -46.42 46.39
N VAL A 7 42.94 -47.05 45.46
CA VAL A 7 41.88 -46.80 44.43
C VAL A 7 41.52 -48.20 43.83
N PHE A 8 40.46 -48.25 42.99
CA PHE A 8 39.97 -49.29 42.06
C PHE A 8 38.81 -50.11 42.64
N GLY A 9 37.64 -50.22 42.03
CA GLY A 9 37.14 -49.82 40.71
C GLY A 9 36.14 -50.90 40.29
N PHE A 10 34.90 -50.55 39.92
CA PHE A 10 34.10 -51.41 39.06
C PHE A 10 33.09 -50.59 38.26
N VAL A 11 33.07 -50.90 36.97
CA VAL A 11 32.29 -50.30 35.90
C VAL A 11 30.83 -50.74 36.02
N GLY A 12 29.91 -49.78 35.89
CA GLY A 12 28.48 -50.02 35.71
C GLY A 12 27.94 -49.03 34.69
N VAL A 13 27.80 -49.49 33.44
CA VAL A 13 27.12 -48.79 32.35
C VAL A 13 25.61 -48.74 32.67
N VAL A 14 25.02 -47.54 32.70
CA VAL A 14 23.56 -47.37 32.51
C VAL A 14 23.34 -46.23 31.51
N LEU A 15 22.72 -46.60 30.39
CA LEU A 15 22.25 -45.73 29.33
C LEU A 15 21.04 -44.89 29.78
N VAL A 16 21.06 -43.63 29.37
CA VAL A 16 19.98 -42.84 28.74
C VAL A 16 18.62 -42.74 29.46
N ALA A 17 18.31 -41.53 29.92
CA ALA A 17 17.07 -40.84 29.53
C ALA A 17 17.26 -39.33 29.69
N ALA A 18 17.33 -38.62 28.56
CA ALA A 18 17.19 -37.18 28.52
C ALA A 18 15.77 -36.83 28.98
N VAL A 19 15.61 -36.34 30.21
CA VAL A 19 14.36 -35.72 30.63
C VAL A 19 14.40 -34.30 30.08
N ALA A 20 13.84 -34.14 28.87
CA ALA A 20 13.34 -32.86 28.43
C ALA A 20 12.35 -32.39 29.51
N LEU A 21 12.76 -31.39 30.29
CA LEU A 21 11.88 -30.68 31.21
C LEU A 21 10.83 -29.95 30.38
N SER A 22 9.74 -30.69 30.21
CA SER A 22 8.41 -30.30 29.83
C SER A 22 8.05 -28.88 30.26
N GLU A 23 8.10 -27.93 29.32
CA GLU A 23 7.35 -26.66 29.32
C GLU A 23 5.83 -26.91 29.14
N LYS A 24 5.24 -27.91 29.82
CA LYS A 24 3.79 -28.18 29.76
C LYS A 24 2.90 -27.54 30.84
N PRO A 25 3.36 -26.96 31.96
CA PRO A 25 2.39 -26.52 32.98
C PRO A 25 1.71 -25.17 32.68
N ALA A 26 2.12 -24.43 31.64
CA ALA A 26 1.55 -23.12 31.33
C ALA A 26 0.31 -23.18 30.41
N LEU A 27 0.23 -24.14 29.48
CA LEU A 27 -0.84 -24.16 28.48
C LEU A 27 -2.18 -24.71 29.02
N GLU A 28 -2.17 -25.50 30.10
CA GLU A 28 -3.38 -26.12 30.66
C GLU A 28 -4.33 -25.13 31.36
N LYS A 29 -3.93 -23.86 31.58
CA LYS A 29 -4.76 -22.88 32.31
C LYS A 29 -5.63 -21.96 31.45
N GLU A 30 -5.34 -21.78 30.16
CA GLU A 30 -6.02 -20.78 29.32
C GLU A 30 -7.33 -21.28 28.68
N LEU A 31 -7.37 -22.54 28.24
CA LEU A 31 -8.58 -23.17 27.71
C LEU A 31 -8.97 -24.39 28.54
N GLN A 32 -10.17 -24.35 29.11
CA GLN A 32 -10.75 -25.46 29.86
C GLN A 32 -11.93 -26.05 29.10
N VAL A 33 -11.77 -27.28 28.62
CA VAL A 33 -12.82 -28.02 27.88
C VAL A 33 -12.85 -29.48 28.33
N GLN A 34 -14.03 -30.10 28.28
CA GLN A 34 -14.16 -31.53 28.54
C GLN A 34 -13.78 -32.32 27.30
N ILE A 35 -12.68 -33.07 27.36
CA ILE A 35 -12.19 -33.88 26.23
C ILE A 35 -12.84 -35.27 26.29
N GLY A 36 -13.51 -35.66 25.21
CA GLY A 36 -14.05 -37.01 25.01
C GLY A 36 -13.45 -37.73 23.80
N ASP A 37 -13.99 -38.91 23.49
CA ASP A 37 -13.55 -39.74 22.35
C ASP A 37 -13.83 -39.09 20.99
N LYS A 38 -14.85 -38.24 20.93
CA LYS A 38 -15.21 -37.42 19.77
C LYS A 38 -15.47 -36.01 20.24
N ASN A 39 -14.75 -35.06 19.65
CA ASN A 39 -14.81 -33.67 20.05
C ASN A 39 -15.29 -32.78 18.90
N PRO A 40 -16.14 -31.76 19.13
CA PRO A 40 -16.62 -30.82 18.12
C PRO A 40 -15.60 -29.71 17.79
N TRP A 41 -14.30 -29.99 17.82
CA TRP A 41 -13.23 -29.07 17.43
C TRP A 41 -12.11 -29.80 16.70
N THR A 42 -11.37 -29.08 15.86
CA THR A 42 -10.26 -29.63 15.07
C THR A 42 -8.95 -29.70 15.85
N SER A 43 -8.70 -28.76 16.77
CA SER A 43 -7.48 -28.68 17.58
C SER A 43 -7.67 -27.80 18.82
N LEU A 44 -6.86 -28.03 19.86
CA LEU A 44 -6.75 -27.17 21.05
C LEU A 44 -5.55 -26.20 20.99
N LYS A 45 -4.79 -26.22 19.88
CA LYS A 45 -3.68 -25.29 19.68
C LYS A 45 -4.21 -23.91 19.27
N MET A 46 -4.15 -22.95 20.18
CA MET A 46 -4.54 -21.57 19.91
C MET A 46 -3.55 -20.85 18.97
N ASN A 47 -4.06 -19.88 18.22
CA ASN A 47 -3.27 -18.99 17.35
C ASN A 47 -2.94 -17.69 18.11
N ASN A 48 -2.23 -17.82 19.23
CA ASN A 48 -1.96 -16.76 20.20
C ASN A 48 -0.48 -16.70 20.61
N ASP A 49 0.45 -16.99 19.69
CA ASP A 49 1.88 -16.85 19.96
C ASP A 49 2.16 -15.42 20.48
N PRO A 50 2.72 -15.25 21.69
CA PRO A 50 2.90 -13.93 22.29
C PRO A 50 3.92 -13.06 21.54
N ASP A 51 4.73 -13.63 20.65
CA ASP A 51 5.61 -12.87 19.74
C ASP A 51 4.87 -12.39 18.48
N ASP A 52 3.70 -12.96 18.14
CA ASP A 52 2.87 -12.50 17.03
C ASP A 52 2.15 -11.20 17.43
N PHE A 53 2.19 -10.19 16.56
CA PHE A 53 1.57 -8.89 16.81
C PHE A 53 0.86 -8.33 15.57
N ARG A 54 -0.05 -7.38 15.77
CA ARG A 54 -0.91 -6.86 14.69
C ARG A 54 -0.89 -5.34 14.64
N PHE A 55 -0.74 -4.78 13.44
CA PHE A 55 -0.83 -3.34 13.21
C PHE A 55 -1.55 -3.05 11.89
N ALA A 56 -2.12 -1.85 11.78
CA ALA A 56 -2.74 -1.37 10.55
C ALA A 56 -1.76 -0.45 9.79
N VAL A 57 -1.86 -0.41 8.46
CA VAL A 57 -1.18 0.55 7.59
C VAL A 57 -2.22 1.29 6.78
N VAL A 58 -2.35 2.59 7.03
CA VAL A 58 -3.24 3.49 6.29
C VAL A 58 -2.49 4.20 5.17
N SER A 59 -3.20 4.46 4.09
CA SER A 59 -2.67 5.11 2.89
C SER A 59 -3.18 6.55 2.77
N ASP A 60 -2.93 7.11 1.60
CA ASP A 60 -3.26 8.45 1.14
C ASP A 60 -4.70 8.83 1.49
N ARG A 61 -4.82 9.82 2.39
CA ARG A 61 -6.06 10.55 2.66
C ARG A 61 -6.31 11.59 1.57
N THR A 62 -5.24 12.14 1.00
CA THR A 62 -5.28 13.33 0.14
C THR A 62 -4.81 13.04 -1.29
N GLY A 63 -4.30 14.02 -2.03
CA GLY A 63 -4.16 13.90 -3.49
C GLY A 63 -5.52 13.90 -4.20
N GLY A 64 -6.45 14.72 -3.70
CA GLY A 64 -7.86 14.71 -4.10
C GLY A 64 -8.77 14.10 -3.03
N HIS A 65 -8.60 14.54 -1.78
CA HIS A 65 -9.33 14.08 -0.61
C HIS A 65 -10.84 13.98 -0.84
N ARG A 66 -11.37 12.78 -0.64
CA ARG A 66 -12.82 12.47 -0.64
C ARG A 66 -13.35 12.48 0.79
N PRO A 67 -14.52 13.09 1.02
CA PRO A 67 -15.05 13.32 2.36
C PRO A 67 -15.34 12.01 3.10
N LYS A 68 -15.27 12.06 4.44
CA LYS A 68 -15.67 11.01 5.40
C LYS A 68 -14.82 9.74 5.44
N ILE A 69 -14.09 9.41 4.39
CA ILE A 69 -13.46 8.09 4.25
C ILE A 69 -12.37 7.84 5.31
N PHE A 70 -11.43 8.77 5.48
CA PHE A 70 -10.30 8.56 6.38
C PHE A 70 -10.74 8.57 7.84
N SER A 71 -11.57 9.53 8.21
CA SER A 71 -12.14 9.65 9.55
C SER A 71 -13.03 8.46 9.93
N GLN A 72 -13.77 7.87 8.98
CA GLN A 72 -14.47 6.59 9.17
C GLN A 72 -13.48 5.46 9.37
N ALA A 73 -12.42 5.39 8.56
CA ALA A 73 -11.39 4.36 8.69
C ALA A 73 -10.75 4.37 10.10
N MET A 74 -10.51 5.53 10.72
CA MET A 74 -10.01 5.60 12.10
C MET A 74 -10.97 4.94 13.10
N GLN A 75 -12.27 5.17 12.96
CA GLN A 75 -13.28 4.55 13.82
C GLN A 75 -13.39 3.04 13.57
N GLN A 76 -13.29 2.62 12.31
CA GLN A 76 -13.30 1.20 11.93
C GLN A 76 -12.06 0.46 12.42
N ILE A 77 -10.89 1.10 12.42
CA ILE A 77 -9.66 0.55 12.99
C ILE A 77 -9.81 0.30 14.49
N ASN A 78 -10.51 1.18 15.23
CA ASN A 78 -10.83 0.92 16.63
C ASN A 78 -11.67 -0.36 16.81
N LEU A 79 -12.51 -0.76 15.85
CA LEU A 79 -13.25 -2.03 15.98
C LEU A 79 -12.32 -3.25 15.90
N LEU A 80 -11.16 -3.12 15.26
CA LEU A 80 -10.22 -4.22 15.05
C LEU A 80 -9.10 -4.31 16.10
N GLN A 81 -8.90 -3.25 16.88
CA GLN A 81 -7.93 -3.20 18.00
C GLN A 81 -6.49 -3.60 17.61
N PRO A 82 -5.85 -2.99 16.58
CA PRO A 82 -4.42 -3.19 16.35
C PRO A 82 -3.60 -2.57 17.48
N GLU A 83 -2.35 -3.01 17.62
CA GLU A 83 -1.43 -2.48 18.61
C GLU A 83 -0.97 -1.06 18.27
N PHE A 84 -0.93 -0.72 16.98
CA PHE A 84 -0.65 0.62 16.47
C PHE A 84 -1.08 0.75 15.00
N VAL A 85 -1.08 1.99 14.51
CA VAL A 85 -1.33 2.33 13.11
C VAL A 85 -0.08 2.98 12.52
N MET A 86 0.33 2.54 11.33
CA MET A 86 1.35 3.17 10.49
C MET A 86 0.68 3.95 9.37
N SER A 87 1.23 5.10 8.95
CA SER A 87 0.88 5.71 7.66
C SER A 87 1.97 5.50 6.61
N VAL A 88 1.61 5.74 5.34
CA VAL A 88 2.56 5.92 4.22
C VAL A 88 2.48 7.33 3.61
N GLY A 89 1.93 8.32 4.33
CA GLY A 89 1.95 9.74 3.93
C GLY A 89 0.73 10.25 3.17
N ASP A 90 0.81 11.53 2.78
CA ASP A 90 -0.25 12.33 2.15
C ASP A 90 -1.50 12.45 3.05
N LEU A 91 -1.25 12.95 4.25
CA LEU A 91 -2.20 13.09 5.35
C LEU A 91 -2.98 14.41 5.30
N ILE A 92 -2.37 15.48 4.78
CA ILE A 92 -3.00 16.79 4.54
C ILE A 92 -2.98 17.15 3.05
N GLU A 93 -3.80 18.12 2.61
CA GLU A 93 -3.85 18.51 1.19
C GLU A 93 -2.61 19.32 0.76
N GLY A 94 -1.99 20.07 1.67
CA GLY A 94 -0.68 20.65 1.45
C GLY A 94 -0.62 21.61 0.26
N TYR A 95 0.52 21.59 -0.44
CA TYR A 95 0.81 22.45 -1.60
C TYR A 95 0.49 23.95 -1.37
N SER A 96 0.65 24.41 -0.14
CA SER A 96 0.29 25.77 0.29
C SER A 96 1.52 26.53 0.74
N GLU A 97 1.52 27.84 0.49
CA GLU A 97 2.50 28.79 1.04
C GLU A 97 1.94 29.59 2.22
N LYS A 98 0.72 29.25 2.63
CA LYS A 98 0.00 29.87 3.74
C LYS A 98 0.06 28.96 4.95
N SER A 99 0.89 29.31 5.94
CA SER A 99 1.12 28.50 7.15
C SER A 99 -0.14 28.29 7.98
N ASP A 100 -1.03 29.29 8.05
CA ASP A 100 -2.33 29.19 8.71
C ASP A 100 -3.23 28.14 8.06
N LYS A 101 -3.26 28.08 6.73
CA LYS A 101 -3.98 27.02 6.00
C LYS A 101 -3.39 25.64 6.31
N VAL A 102 -2.06 25.49 6.29
CA VAL A 102 -1.40 24.20 6.57
C VAL A 102 -1.65 23.76 8.01
N GLU A 103 -1.64 24.68 8.98
CA GLU A 103 -1.94 24.37 10.37
C GLU A 103 -3.41 23.97 10.57
N GLN A 104 -4.35 24.56 9.83
CA GLN A 104 -5.76 24.15 9.82
C GLN A 104 -5.92 22.71 9.30
N GLU A 105 -5.26 22.36 8.20
CA GLU A 105 -5.30 21.00 7.64
C GLU A 105 -4.71 19.96 8.62
N TRP A 106 -3.59 20.29 9.27
CA TRP A 106 -3.03 19.42 10.32
C TRP A 106 -3.97 19.30 11.52
N THR A 107 -4.61 20.39 11.94
CA THR A 107 -5.57 20.37 13.06
C THR A 107 -6.76 19.48 12.74
N GLU A 108 -7.32 19.59 11.53
CA GLU A 108 -8.39 18.74 11.03
C GLU A 108 -7.95 17.26 11.04
N PHE A 109 -6.84 16.94 10.37
CA PHE A 109 -6.32 15.58 10.31
C PHE A 109 -6.10 14.97 11.70
N GLN A 110 -5.46 15.72 12.61
CA GLN A 110 -5.19 15.27 13.97
C GLN A 110 -6.47 15.04 14.77
N SER A 111 -7.58 15.74 14.48
CA SER A 111 -8.85 15.50 15.15
C SER A 111 -9.39 14.09 14.90
N TYR A 112 -9.05 13.48 13.75
CA TYR A 112 -9.43 12.10 13.43
C TYR A 112 -8.48 11.10 14.08
N VAL A 113 -7.17 11.33 13.99
CA VAL A 113 -6.16 10.45 14.59
C VAL A 113 -6.30 10.39 16.11
N LYS A 114 -6.66 11.50 16.77
CA LYS A 114 -6.90 11.54 18.22
C LYS A 114 -8.05 10.64 18.71
N LYS A 115 -8.90 10.14 17.80
CA LYS A 115 -9.97 9.19 18.13
C LYS A 115 -9.48 7.74 18.22
N LEU A 116 -8.26 7.45 17.76
CA LEU A 116 -7.68 6.10 17.86
C LEU A 116 -7.37 5.75 19.32
N GLN A 117 -7.59 4.48 19.66
CA GLN A 117 -7.27 3.92 20.98
C GLN A 117 -5.83 3.40 21.07
N MET A 118 -5.09 3.45 19.96
CA MET A 118 -3.72 2.99 19.82
C MET A 118 -2.82 4.08 19.18
N PRO A 119 -1.49 3.98 19.31
CA PRO A 119 -0.57 4.94 18.71
C PRO A 119 -0.67 5.02 17.18
N PHE A 120 -0.42 6.20 16.63
CA PHE A 120 -0.27 6.45 15.20
C PHE A 120 1.15 6.89 14.88
N PHE A 121 1.81 6.19 13.96
CA PHE A 121 3.16 6.43 13.49
C PHE A 121 3.12 7.08 12.11
N TYR A 122 3.72 8.26 12.02
CA TYR A 122 3.67 9.13 10.85
C TYR A 122 4.80 8.82 9.88
N VAL A 123 4.48 8.83 8.59
CA VAL A 123 5.40 8.93 7.46
C VAL A 123 4.92 10.11 6.62
N PRO A 124 5.79 11.06 6.22
CA PRO A 124 5.37 12.18 5.38
C PRO A 124 5.31 11.79 3.90
N GLY A 125 4.32 12.32 3.19
CA GLY A 125 4.24 12.35 1.73
C GLY A 125 4.52 13.72 1.14
N ASN A 126 4.40 13.83 -0.18
CA ASN A 126 4.69 15.09 -0.88
C ASN A 126 3.68 16.19 -0.58
N HIS A 127 2.45 15.85 -0.18
CA HIS A 127 1.51 16.85 0.30
C HIS A 127 1.89 17.37 1.71
N ASP A 128 2.42 16.49 2.56
CA ASP A 128 2.71 16.82 3.97
C ASP A 128 3.89 17.79 4.13
N ILE A 129 4.89 17.67 3.25
CA ILE A 129 6.15 18.44 3.30
C ILE A 129 6.52 19.07 1.95
N THR A 130 5.54 19.55 1.18
CA THR A 130 5.72 20.02 -0.21
C THR A 130 6.87 21.01 -0.44
N ASN A 131 7.18 21.84 0.56
CA ASN A 131 8.18 22.89 0.47
C ASN A 131 8.87 23.10 1.82
N ALA A 132 9.95 23.91 1.84
CA ALA A 132 10.75 24.16 3.04
C ALA A 132 9.93 24.71 4.23
N MET A 133 8.87 25.49 3.99
CA MET A 133 7.99 25.99 5.05
C MET A 133 7.20 24.83 5.67
N GLN A 134 6.56 24.00 4.85
CA GLN A 134 5.82 22.83 5.34
C GLN A 134 6.74 21.80 6.01
N GLU A 135 7.94 21.57 5.48
CA GLU A 135 8.95 20.72 6.12
C GLU A 135 9.36 21.25 7.49
N LYS A 136 9.57 22.57 7.61
CA LYS A 136 9.87 23.22 8.89
C LYS A 136 8.72 23.00 9.89
N MET A 137 7.48 23.24 9.48
CA MET A 137 6.30 23.00 10.33
C MET A 137 6.18 21.52 10.74
N TYR A 138 6.46 20.59 9.83
CA TYR A 138 6.48 19.16 10.13
C TYR A 138 7.55 18.82 11.17
N ARG A 139 8.77 19.36 11.03
CA ARG A 139 9.86 19.16 12.00
C ARG A 139 9.57 19.79 13.36
N GLU A 140 8.90 20.94 13.41
CA GLU A 140 8.45 21.54 14.67
C GLU A 140 7.40 20.65 15.37
N LYS A 141 6.53 19.99 14.60
CA LYS A 141 5.46 19.14 15.12
C LYS A 141 5.92 17.72 15.50
N TYR A 142 6.80 17.12 14.69
CA TYR A 142 7.17 15.70 14.77
C TYR A 142 8.69 15.44 14.84
N ARG A 143 9.50 16.49 15.03
CA ARG A 143 10.97 16.49 15.15
C ARG A 143 11.72 16.16 13.85
N ALA A 144 11.38 15.09 13.15
CA ALA A 144 12.09 14.65 11.96
C ALA A 144 11.15 13.97 10.95
N PRO A 145 11.39 14.12 9.62
CA PRO A 145 10.60 13.48 8.58
C PRO A 145 11.00 12.01 8.33
N TYR A 146 12.00 11.50 9.04
CA TYR A 146 12.41 10.10 9.02
C TYR A 146 12.90 9.67 10.40
N TYR A 147 12.68 8.40 10.75
CA TYR A 147 13.07 7.82 12.03
C TYR A 147 13.02 6.28 11.95
N HIS A 148 13.34 5.62 13.07
CA HIS A 148 13.15 4.18 13.20
C HIS A 148 12.68 3.84 14.62
N PHE A 149 12.10 2.66 14.77
CA PHE A 149 11.84 2.05 16.07
C PHE A 149 11.92 0.53 15.97
N VAL A 150 12.07 -0.13 17.11
CA VAL A 150 12.08 -1.59 17.20
C VAL A 150 10.92 -2.03 18.07
N TYR A 151 10.12 -2.96 17.57
CA TYR A 151 9.02 -3.57 18.29
C TYR A 151 9.07 -5.09 18.14
N ARG A 152 9.12 -5.82 19.25
CA ARG A 152 9.22 -7.30 19.28
C ARG A 152 10.29 -7.88 18.33
N ASN A 153 11.47 -7.24 18.35
CA ASN A 153 12.64 -7.58 17.53
C ASN A 153 12.41 -7.44 16.01
N VAL A 154 11.48 -6.59 15.60
CA VAL A 154 11.27 -6.14 14.21
C VAL A 154 11.65 -4.67 14.11
N LEU A 155 12.48 -4.34 13.12
CA LEU A 155 12.92 -2.97 12.86
C LEU A 155 11.95 -2.29 11.89
N PHE A 156 11.41 -1.16 12.31
CA PHE A 156 10.55 -0.29 11.49
C PHE A 156 11.36 0.91 11.04
N LEU A 157 11.52 1.07 9.73
CA LEU A 157 12.18 2.21 9.12
C LEU A 157 11.12 3.10 8.49
N CYS A 158 11.02 4.35 8.96
CA CYS A 158 10.09 5.36 8.45
C CYS A 158 10.90 6.41 7.69
N LEU A 159 10.76 6.43 6.37
CA LEU A 159 11.58 7.24 5.45
C LEU A 159 10.76 8.36 4.83
N SER A 160 11.40 9.50 4.59
CA SER A 160 10.86 10.55 3.74
C SER A 160 11.36 10.37 2.32
N SER A 161 10.44 10.26 1.36
CA SER A 161 10.76 10.28 -0.08
C SER A 161 11.02 11.68 -0.64
N GLU A 162 10.87 12.72 0.20
CA GLU A 162 10.99 14.13 -0.16
C GLU A 162 12.07 14.79 0.69
N ASP A 163 13.32 14.31 0.60
CA ASP A 163 14.40 14.76 1.49
C ASP A 163 15.64 15.24 0.70
N PRO A 164 15.84 16.57 0.55
CA PRO A 164 14.91 17.64 0.94
C PRO A 164 13.75 17.76 -0.05
N PRO A 165 12.62 18.38 0.35
CA PRO A 165 11.52 18.66 -0.56
C PRO A 165 11.89 19.79 -1.53
N VAL A 166 11.52 19.63 -2.80
CA VAL A 166 11.79 20.64 -3.84
C VAL A 166 10.47 21.16 -4.40
N LYS A 167 10.19 22.44 -4.12
CA LYS A 167 9.00 23.12 -4.63
C LYS A 167 8.95 23.05 -6.17
N GLY A 168 7.80 22.64 -6.70
CA GLY A 168 7.52 22.67 -8.14
C GLY A 168 8.29 21.64 -8.97
N ASN A 169 8.96 20.68 -8.33
CA ASN A 169 9.64 19.59 -9.03
C ASN A 169 9.30 18.23 -8.41
N GLU A 170 8.14 17.71 -8.77
CA GLU A 170 7.64 16.40 -8.30
C GLU A 170 8.56 15.21 -8.69
N ASN A 171 9.43 15.40 -9.69
CA ASN A 171 10.41 14.40 -10.15
C ASN A 171 11.72 14.42 -9.33
N SER A 172 11.85 15.32 -8.35
CA SER A 172 13.07 15.49 -7.56
C SER A 172 13.13 14.63 -6.30
N SER A 173 12.06 13.88 -6.00
CA SER A 173 11.92 12.95 -4.88
C SER A 173 13.16 12.09 -4.72
N ARG A 174 13.74 12.09 -3.52
CA ARG A 174 15.03 11.45 -3.24
C ARG A 174 15.24 11.27 -1.74
N PHE A 175 16.23 10.46 -1.41
CA PHE A 175 16.84 10.44 -0.08
C PHE A 175 18.06 11.36 -0.03
N SER A 176 18.17 12.15 1.04
CA SER A 176 19.42 12.85 1.33
C SER A 176 20.49 11.88 1.80
N LYS A 177 21.77 12.29 1.67
CA LYS A 177 22.88 11.53 2.25
C LYS A 177 22.71 11.32 3.76
N ALA A 178 22.22 12.33 4.48
CA ALA A 178 22.03 12.26 5.93
C ALA A 178 20.98 11.21 6.32
N GLN A 179 19.90 11.09 5.55
CA GLN A 179 18.90 10.04 5.74
C GLN A 179 19.46 8.65 5.42
N LEU A 180 20.20 8.50 4.33
CA LEU A 180 20.86 7.22 3.99
C LEU A 180 21.85 6.77 5.07
N ASP A 181 22.68 7.70 5.56
CA ASP A 181 23.64 7.42 6.65
C ASP A 181 22.91 7.04 7.94
N TYR A 182 21.81 7.73 8.27
CA TYR A 182 20.97 7.40 9.42
C TYR A 182 20.37 6.00 9.31
N MET A 183 19.81 5.65 8.14
CA MET A 183 19.19 4.33 7.93
C MET A 183 20.21 3.21 7.96
N LYS A 184 21.40 3.44 7.38
CA LYS A 184 22.52 2.50 7.52
C LYS A 184 22.84 2.25 9.00
N LYS A 185 22.99 3.32 9.79
CA LYS A 185 23.26 3.19 11.22
C LYS A 185 22.14 2.44 11.96
N ALA A 186 20.88 2.77 11.68
CA ALA A 186 19.73 2.09 12.29
C ALA A 186 19.71 0.58 11.99
N ILE A 187 20.05 0.19 10.76
CA ILE A 187 20.15 -1.22 10.35
C ILE A 187 21.33 -1.91 11.05
N ASP A 188 22.49 -1.25 11.13
CA ASP A 188 23.69 -1.80 11.76
C ASP A 188 23.50 -2.01 13.28
N ASP A 189 22.96 -1.00 13.96
CA ASP A 189 22.66 -1.03 15.41
C ASP A 189 21.61 -2.11 15.76
N ASN A 190 20.75 -2.46 14.80
CA ASN A 190 19.68 -3.45 14.96
C ASN A 190 19.87 -4.70 14.10
N SER A 191 21.13 -5.10 13.87
CA SER A 191 21.51 -6.25 13.03
C SER A 191 20.88 -7.60 13.44
N LYS A 192 20.35 -7.72 14.67
CA LYS A 192 19.65 -8.91 15.18
C LYS A 192 18.13 -8.90 14.96
N ALA A 193 17.58 -7.85 14.33
CA ALA A 193 16.16 -7.79 14.02
C ALA A 193 15.76 -8.98 13.14
N LYS A 194 14.66 -9.66 13.51
CA LYS A 194 14.12 -10.81 12.77
C LYS A 194 13.60 -10.40 11.37
N TRP A 195 13.15 -9.16 11.26
CA TRP A 195 12.56 -8.58 10.05
C TRP A 195 12.74 -7.07 10.02
N ILE A 196 12.79 -6.51 8.81
CA ILE A 196 12.81 -5.05 8.57
C ILE A 196 11.54 -4.67 7.80
N LEU A 197 10.77 -3.72 8.33
CA LEU A 197 9.61 -3.15 7.67
C LEU A 197 9.92 -1.70 7.31
N THR A 198 9.87 -1.37 6.02
CA THR A 198 10.18 -0.05 5.49
C THR A 198 8.90 0.63 5.05
N PHE A 199 8.70 1.88 5.47
CA PHE A 199 7.56 2.71 5.12
C PHE A 199 8.08 4.03 4.54
N LEU A 200 7.56 4.39 3.38
CA LEU A 200 7.84 5.65 2.68
C LEU A 200 6.61 6.04 1.87
N HIS A 201 6.57 7.26 1.36
CA HIS A 201 5.43 7.69 0.57
C HIS A 201 5.56 7.33 -0.91
N LYS A 202 6.47 7.99 -1.64
CA LYS A 202 6.65 7.69 -3.06
C LYS A 202 7.41 6.38 -3.26
N PRO A 203 6.94 5.51 -4.16
CA PRO A 203 7.66 4.30 -4.54
C PRO A 203 8.90 4.65 -5.39
N LEU A 204 9.96 5.16 -4.77
CA LEU A 204 11.17 5.68 -5.45
C LEU A 204 11.83 4.68 -6.42
N TRP A 205 11.60 3.38 -6.25
CA TRP A 205 12.04 2.32 -7.17
C TRP A 205 11.38 2.36 -8.55
N ASN A 206 10.19 2.97 -8.66
CA ASN A 206 9.43 3.09 -9.90
C ASN A 206 9.66 4.43 -10.62
N GLU A 207 10.40 5.35 -10.01
CA GLU A 207 10.67 6.66 -10.57
C GLU A 207 11.71 6.60 -11.69
N ALA A 208 11.58 7.49 -12.68
CA ALA A 208 12.57 7.60 -13.75
C ALA A 208 13.96 7.99 -13.23
N SER A 209 14.02 8.64 -12.07
CA SER A 209 15.22 9.07 -11.37
C SER A 209 15.83 8.00 -10.43
N VAL A 210 15.41 6.73 -10.51
CA VAL A 210 15.86 5.65 -9.60
C VAL A 210 17.38 5.52 -9.46
N GLU A 211 18.13 5.83 -10.52
CA GLU A 211 19.60 5.82 -10.53
C GLU A 211 20.23 6.98 -9.74
N GLN A 212 19.48 8.05 -9.44
CA GLN A 212 19.98 9.24 -8.74
C GLN A 212 19.19 9.60 -7.46
N ASN A 213 18.05 8.97 -7.21
CA ASN A 213 17.18 9.32 -6.09
C ASN A 213 17.57 8.65 -4.76
N GLY A 214 18.61 7.82 -4.75
CA GLY A 214 19.13 7.15 -3.56
C GLY A 214 18.42 5.85 -3.19
N TRP A 215 17.34 5.45 -3.89
CA TRP A 215 16.64 4.20 -3.60
C TRP A 215 17.56 2.98 -3.74
N LEU A 216 18.32 2.90 -4.83
CA LEU A 216 19.20 1.74 -5.08
C LEU A 216 20.27 1.58 -3.99
N ASP A 217 20.75 2.68 -3.42
CA ASP A 217 21.73 2.62 -2.34
C ASP A 217 21.11 2.16 -1.02
N PHE A 218 19.89 2.61 -0.71
CA PHE A 218 19.12 2.09 0.42
C PHE A 218 18.76 0.61 0.23
N GLU A 219 18.32 0.20 -0.96
CA GLU A 219 17.94 -1.17 -1.29
C GLU A 219 19.10 -2.15 -1.09
N LYS A 220 20.34 -1.73 -1.40
CA LYS A 220 21.56 -2.50 -1.10
C LYS A 220 21.75 -2.75 0.39
N LEU A 221 21.35 -1.82 1.26
CA LEU A 221 21.44 -2.00 2.73
C LEU A 221 20.50 -3.09 3.25
N LEU A 222 19.41 -3.36 2.51
CA LEU A 222 18.43 -4.40 2.83
C LEU A 222 18.79 -5.77 2.23
N ALA A 223 19.74 -5.83 1.30
CA ALA A 223 20.08 -7.05 0.58
C ALA A 223 20.46 -8.20 1.53
N GLY A 224 19.88 -9.38 1.30
CA GLY A 224 20.08 -10.58 2.13
C GLY A 224 19.36 -10.56 3.48
N LYS A 225 18.61 -9.50 3.81
CA LYS A 225 17.80 -9.41 5.03
C LYS A 225 16.34 -9.75 4.74
N ASN A 226 15.62 -10.23 5.75
CA ASN A 226 14.17 -10.37 5.66
C ASN A 226 13.52 -8.99 5.71
N ALA A 227 13.02 -8.50 4.58
CA ALA A 227 12.45 -7.17 4.49
C ALA A 227 11.14 -7.09 3.72
N THR A 228 10.32 -6.08 4.05
CA THR A 228 9.07 -5.75 3.38
C THR A 228 8.91 -4.24 3.31
N VAL A 229 8.47 -3.73 2.17
CA VAL A 229 8.39 -2.30 1.86
C VAL A 229 6.93 -1.92 1.57
N PHE A 230 6.45 -0.84 2.19
CA PHE A 230 5.13 -0.27 2.01
C PHE A 230 5.23 1.19 1.54
N ALA A 231 4.53 1.51 0.46
CA ALA A 231 4.39 2.84 -0.11
C ALA A 231 2.93 3.21 -0.42
N GLY A 232 2.68 4.50 -0.70
CA GLY A 232 1.39 5.04 -1.15
C GLY A 232 1.53 5.72 -2.51
N HIS A 233 1.11 6.98 -2.58
CA HIS A 233 1.30 7.95 -3.67
C HIS A 233 0.51 7.69 -4.95
N VAL A 234 0.57 6.46 -5.47
CA VAL A 234 0.00 6.15 -6.79
C VAL A 234 -1.51 5.92 -6.75
N HIS A 235 -2.12 5.82 -5.56
CA HIS A 235 -3.55 5.55 -5.33
C HIS A 235 -4.06 4.24 -5.97
N HIS A 236 -3.14 3.31 -6.23
CA HIS A 236 -3.41 2.02 -6.85
C HIS A 236 -2.66 0.92 -6.10
N TYR A 237 -3.39 -0.06 -5.62
CA TYR A 237 -2.81 -1.21 -4.96
C TYR A 237 -1.97 -2.03 -5.94
N GLN A 238 -0.71 -2.25 -5.58
CA GLN A 238 0.20 -3.11 -6.30
C GLN A 238 1.03 -3.93 -5.32
N LYS A 239 1.22 -5.21 -5.64
CA LYS A 239 2.11 -6.10 -4.90
C LYS A 239 3.05 -6.79 -5.89
N PHE A 240 4.33 -6.77 -5.59
CA PHE A 240 5.33 -7.52 -6.33
C PHE A 240 6.49 -7.93 -5.40
N GLN A 241 7.39 -8.76 -5.90
CA GLN A 241 8.65 -9.08 -5.23
C GLN A 241 9.79 -8.47 -6.01
N ARG A 242 10.88 -8.13 -5.33
CA ARG A 242 12.11 -7.62 -5.93
C ARG A 242 13.25 -7.88 -4.96
N ASN A 243 14.38 -8.41 -5.44
CA ASN A 243 15.56 -8.72 -4.60
C ASN A 243 15.22 -9.54 -3.34
N GLY A 244 14.29 -10.50 -3.45
CA GLY A 244 13.84 -11.33 -2.33
C GLY A 244 12.91 -10.63 -1.32
N MET A 245 12.56 -9.36 -1.54
CA MET A 245 11.70 -8.57 -0.67
C MET A 245 10.31 -8.37 -1.28
N ARG A 246 9.30 -8.19 -0.43
CA ARG A 246 7.94 -7.86 -0.87
C ARG A 246 7.73 -6.36 -0.86
N TYR A 247 7.14 -5.84 -1.94
CA TYR A 247 6.80 -4.44 -2.10
C TYR A 247 5.29 -4.30 -2.24
N TYR A 248 4.75 -3.34 -1.52
CA TYR A 248 3.35 -2.97 -1.53
C TYR A 248 3.24 -1.48 -1.85
N SER A 249 2.57 -1.14 -2.94
CA SER A 249 1.95 0.18 -3.09
C SER A 249 0.52 0.03 -2.63
N LEU A 250 0.10 0.77 -1.63
CA LEU A 250 -1.27 0.77 -1.14
C LEU A 250 -2.16 1.59 -2.09
N ALA A 251 -3.48 1.34 -2.04
CA ALA A 251 -4.44 2.10 -2.82
C ALA A 251 -4.70 3.44 -2.13
N THR A 252 -5.83 3.59 -1.45
CA THR A 252 -6.19 4.85 -0.82
C THR A 252 -6.95 4.62 0.48
N THR A 253 -6.85 5.58 1.40
CA THR A 253 -7.71 5.69 2.58
C THR A 253 -8.42 7.05 2.52
N GLY A 254 -9.07 7.36 1.39
CA GLY A 254 -9.82 8.60 1.17
C GLY A 254 -9.25 9.56 0.12
N GLY A 255 -8.01 9.39 -0.31
CA GLY A 255 -7.43 10.09 -1.46
C GLY A 255 -8.16 9.88 -2.80
N GLY A 256 -7.80 10.69 -3.80
CA GLY A 256 -8.48 10.73 -5.09
C GLY A 256 -8.39 9.41 -5.86
N SER A 257 -9.52 8.77 -6.17
CA SER A 257 -9.52 7.50 -6.91
C SER A 257 -10.77 7.36 -7.77
N LYS A 258 -10.65 6.60 -8.87
CA LYS A 258 -11.79 6.20 -9.71
C LYS A 258 -12.61 5.08 -9.07
N LEU A 259 -12.06 4.36 -8.08
CA LEU A 259 -12.73 3.29 -7.31
C LEU A 259 -13.27 2.14 -8.18
N ARG A 260 -12.55 1.76 -9.24
CA ARG A 260 -12.98 0.68 -10.15
C ARG A 260 -12.89 -0.73 -9.54
N GLY A 261 -12.39 -0.85 -8.32
CA GLY A 261 -12.34 -2.08 -7.55
C GLY A 261 -11.00 -2.82 -7.66
N THR A 262 -10.97 -4.03 -7.10
CA THR A 262 -9.75 -4.82 -6.88
C THR A 262 -9.03 -5.21 -8.16
N ALA A 263 -9.75 -5.40 -9.27
CA ALA A 263 -9.15 -5.69 -10.58
C ALA A 263 -8.25 -4.55 -11.11
N TYR A 264 -8.51 -3.31 -10.67
CA TYR A 264 -7.70 -2.14 -11.03
C TYR A 264 -6.72 -1.74 -9.91
N GLY A 265 -6.81 -2.36 -8.74
CA GLY A 265 -6.11 -1.87 -7.55
C GLY A 265 -6.71 -0.58 -6.99
N GLU A 266 -7.92 -0.19 -7.39
CA GLU A 266 -8.51 1.10 -7.01
C GLU A 266 -9.68 0.90 -6.05
N PHE A 267 -9.41 1.06 -4.76
CA PHE A 267 -10.39 0.88 -3.71
C PHE A 267 -9.91 1.55 -2.42
N ASP A 268 -10.85 1.81 -1.52
CA ASP A 268 -10.54 2.27 -0.18
C ASP A 268 -10.21 1.09 0.73
N HIS A 269 -9.09 1.19 1.45
CA HIS A 269 -8.68 0.20 2.41
C HIS A 269 -7.72 0.75 3.46
N PHE A 270 -7.40 -0.10 4.42
CA PHE A 270 -6.09 -0.13 5.05
C PHE A 270 -5.54 -1.57 4.99
N ALA A 271 -4.24 -1.72 5.13
CA ALA A 271 -3.61 -3.03 5.24
C ALA A 271 -3.55 -3.48 6.71
N TRP A 272 -4.13 -4.64 7.02
CA TRP A 272 -3.98 -5.32 8.30
C TRP A 272 -2.77 -6.25 8.23
N VAL A 273 -1.75 -5.97 9.05
CA VAL A 273 -0.51 -6.74 9.07
C VAL A 273 -0.45 -7.56 10.35
N THR A 274 -0.46 -8.88 10.22
CA THR A 274 -0.11 -9.80 11.31
C THR A 274 1.35 -10.19 11.14
N MET A 275 2.21 -9.70 12.02
CA MET A 275 3.62 -10.06 12.03
C MET A 275 3.80 -11.40 12.74
N LYS A 276 4.28 -12.40 12.01
CA LYS A 276 4.60 -13.73 12.55
C LYS A 276 6.09 -13.98 12.56
N LYS A 277 6.54 -15.04 13.25
CA LYS A 277 7.93 -15.53 13.14
C LYS A 277 8.36 -15.80 11.68
N SER A 278 7.46 -16.24 10.81
CA SER A 278 7.71 -16.49 9.38
C SER A 278 7.67 -15.24 8.50
N GLY A 279 7.33 -14.08 9.06
CA GLY A 279 7.20 -12.81 8.35
C GLY A 279 5.78 -12.21 8.41
N PRO A 280 5.58 -11.03 7.80
CA PRO A 280 4.30 -10.35 7.82
C PRO A 280 3.29 -11.05 6.90
N ILE A 281 2.07 -11.27 7.42
CA ILE A 281 0.88 -11.61 6.65
C ILE A 281 0.11 -10.30 6.45
N VAL A 282 -0.13 -9.94 5.18
CA VAL A 282 -0.81 -8.69 4.81
C VAL A 282 -2.19 -9.02 4.27
N ALA A 283 -3.24 -8.52 4.91
CA ALA A 283 -4.62 -8.57 4.46
C ALA A 283 -5.11 -7.16 4.14
N ASN A 284 -5.71 -6.95 2.97
CA ASN A 284 -6.35 -5.67 2.66
C ASN A 284 -7.78 -5.72 3.18
N LEU A 285 -8.11 -4.83 4.12
CA LEU A 285 -9.47 -4.70 4.62
C LEU A 285 -10.12 -3.52 3.93
N LEU A 286 -11.09 -3.83 3.06
CA LEU A 286 -11.90 -2.82 2.40
C LEU A 286 -12.83 -2.20 3.44
N LEU A 287 -13.00 -0.88 3.36
CA LEU A 287 -13.68 -0.12 4.43
C LEU A 287 -15.19 -0.40 4.50
N ASP A 288 -15.82 -0.77 3.39
CA ASP A 288 -17.25 -1.08 3.34
C ASP A 288 -17.65 -2.32 4.15
N GLY A 289 -16.70 -3.21 4.44
CA GLY A 289 -16.91 -4.44 5.20
C GLY A 289 -16.70 -4.35 6.71
N ILE A 290 -16.32 -3.19 7.26
CA ILE A 290 -16.00 -3.04 8.69
C ILE A 290 -17.08 -2.19 9.37
N LEU A 291 -18.03 -2.86 10.02
CA LEU A 291 -19.18 -2.23 10.67
C LEU A 291 -19.20 -2.55 12.16
N ASP A 292 -19.86 -1.69 12.94
CA ASP A 292 -20.15 -1.98 14.34
C ASP A 292 -21.18 -3.12 14.49
N ASP A 293 -21.46 -3.53 15.73
CA ASP A 293 -22.45 -4.57 16.04
C ASP A 293 -23.89 -4.19 15.66
N ALA A 294 -24.13 -2.92 15.36
CA ALA A 294 -25.39 -2.39 14.84
C ALA A 294 -25.40 -2.27 13.29
N LEU A 295 -24.35 -2.75 12.60
CA LEU A 295 -24.19 -2.71 11.15
C LEU A 295 -24.24 -1.29 10.56
N ARG A 296 -23.70 -0.31 11.29
CA ARG A 296 -23.68 1.09 10.87
C ARG A 296 -22.31 1.49 10.33
N ILE A 297 -22.34 2.35 9.31
CA ILE A 297 -21.16 3.09 8.88
C ILE A 297 -20.94 4.22 9.88
N PRO A 298 -19.72 4.44 10.39
CA PRO A 298 -19.48 5.53 11.32
C PRO A 298 -19.83 6.90 10.71
N GLU A 299 -20.52 7.73 11.47
CA GLU A 299 -20.78 9.11 11.04
C GLU A 299 -19.49 9.94 11.07
N SER A 300 -19.39 10.88 10.14
CA SER A 300 -18.26 11.80 10.05
C SER A 300 -18.64 13.13 9.39
N ASP A 301 -18.06 14.20 9.91
CA ASP A 301 -18.10 15.57 9.41
C ASP A 301 -16.89 15.93 8.52
N GLU A 302 -16.00 14.97 8.25
CA GLU A 302 -14.84 15.18 7.39
C GLU A 302 -15.24 15.67 5.99
N THR A 303 -14.74 16.85 5.65
CA THR A 303 -14.99 17.52 4.37
C THR A 303 -13.94 17.14 3.35
N GLY A 304 -14.30 16.98 2.09
CA GLY A 304 -13.36 16.67 1.00
C GLY A 304 -13.09 17.89 0.12
N VAL A 305 -12.20 17.71 -0.86
CA VAL A 305 -11.99 18.70 -1.91
C VAL A 305 -13.20 18.72 -2.85
N ALA A 306 -13.72 19.91 -3.13
CA ALA A 306 -14.87 20.08 -4.02
C ALA A 306 -14.55 19.59 -5.45
N THR A 307 -15.36 18.68 -5.98
CA THR A 307 -15.28 18.20 -7.36
C THR A 307 -15.90 19.22 -8.31
N THR A 308 -15.11 20.24 -8.68
CA THR A 308 -15.56 21.25 -9.65
C THR A 308 -15.20 20.84 -11.08
N LYS A 309 -16.04 21.21 -12.06
CA LYS A 309 -15.78 21.08 -13.52
C LYS A 309 -15.88 19.68 -14.15
N ARG A 310 -16.64 18.73 -13.57
CA ARG A 310 -16.97 17.48 -14.26
C ARG A 310 -17.97 17.74 -15.38
N LYS A 311 -17.71 17.24 -16.59
CA LYS A 311 -18.71 17.19 -17.66
C LYS A 311 -19.65 16.02 -17.41
N GLN A 312 -20.88 16.10 -17.93
CA GLN A 312 -21.77 14.94 -17.94
C GLN A 312 -21.11 13.82 -18.74
N THR A 313 -21.20 12.59 -18.23
CA THR A 313 -20.69 11.38 -18.88
C THR A 313 -21.83 10.46 -19.29
N PHE A 314 -21.55 9.63 -20.28
CA PHE A 314 -22.48 8.69 -20.88
C PHE A 314 -21.85 7.31 -20.92
N ILE A 315 -22.61 6.30 -20.47
CA ILE A 315 -22.14 4.92 -20.33
C ILE A 315 -21.51 4.47 -21.64
N THR A 316 -20.26 4.01 -21.54
CA THR A 316 -19.47 3.60 -22.70
C THR A 316 -18.83 2.25 -22.43
N ASN A 317 -19.17 1.27 -23.27
CA ASN A 317 -18.56 -0.05 -23.29
C ASN A 317 -17.80 -0.25 -24.60
N VAL A 318 -16.61 -0.81 -24.52
CA VAL A 318 -15.79 -1.14 -25.68
C VAL A 318 -15.53 -2.64 -25.71
N LYS A 319 -16.00 -3.32 -26.75
CA LYS A 319 -15.69 -4.73 -27.00
C LYS A 319 -14.49 -4.81 -27.94
N VAL A 320 -13.42 -5.44 -27.48
CA VAL A 320 -12.20 -5.67 -28.28
C VAL A 320 -12.11 -7.15 -28.65
N THR A 321 -11.90 -7.44 -29.93
CA THR A 321 -11.68 -8.79 -30.43
C THR A 321 -10.39 -8.89 -31.24
N GLN A 322 -9.74 -10.04 -31.19
CA GLN A 322 -8.57 -10.34 -32.02
C GLN A 322 -8.77 -11.71 -32.67
N LYS A 323 -8.66 -11.79 -34.01
CA LYS A 323 -8.94 -13.01 -34.79
C LYS A 323 -10.32 -13.62 -34.45
N GLY A 324 -11.34 -12.76 -34.35
CA GLY A 324 -12.72 -13.14 -34.04
C GLY A 324 -12.99 -13.55 -32.58
N LYS A 325 -12.00 -13.54 -31.69
CA LYS A 325 -12.15 -13.94 -30.28
C LYS A 325 -12.08 -12.72 -29.35
N PRO A 326 -12.79 -12.72 -28.21
CA PRO A 326 -12.63 -11.71 -27.17
C PRO A 326 -11.17 -11.54 -26.73
N LEU A 327 -10.72 -10.29 -26.63
CA LEU A 327 -9.39 -9.97 -26.11
C LEU A 327 -9.52 -9.42 -24.68
N SER A 328 -9.21 -10.24 -23.68
CA SER A 328 -9.18 -9.85 -22.27
C SER A 328 -7.89 -9.12 -21.88
N GLU A 329 -7.91 -8.39 -20.76
CA GLU A 329 -6.75 -7.68 -20.18
C GLU A 329 -6.06 -6.70 -21.16
N ALA A 330 -6.83 -6.11 -22.06
CA ALA A 330 -6.38 -5.01 -22.90
C ALA A 330 -6.89 -3.69 -22.31
N GLU A 331 -5.98 -2.74 -22.11
CA GLU A 331 -6.32 -1.37 -21.73
C GLU A 331 -6.78 -0.62 -22.96
N VAL A 332 -7.99 -0.08 -22.90
CA VAL A 332 -8.57 0.84 -23.87
C VAL A 332 -8.54 2.23 -23.27
N VAL A 333 -7.93 3.18 -23.98
CA VAL A 333 -7.80 4.57 -23.53
C VAL A 333 -8.35 5.51 -24.59
N PHE A 334 -9.15 6.47 -24.16
CA PHE A 334 -9.74 7.51 -24.99
C PHE A 334 -9.00 8.82 -24.80
N TYR A 335 -8.64 9.43 -25.93
CA TYR A 335 -7.95 10.70 -26.01
C TYR A 335 -8.78 11.71 -26.77
N GLN A 336 -8.88 12.92 -26.23
CA GLN A 336 -9.45 14.06 -26.93
C GLN A 336 -8.30 14.91 -27.51
N PRO A 337 -8.18 14.99 -28.86
CA PRO A 337 -7.15 15.77 -29.51
C PRO A 337 -7.18 17.25 -29.09
N GLY A 338 -6.00 17.87 -28.99
CA GLY A 338 -5.86 19.31 -28.70
C GLY A 338 -5.98 19.71 -27.23
N LEU A 339 -6.10 18.76 -26.30
CA LEU A 339 -6.10 19.04 -24.86
C LEU A 339 -4.70 18.94 -24.21
N PRO A 340 -4.43 19.69 -23.12
CA PRO A 340 -3.22 19.54 -22.31
C PRO A 340 -3.03 18.13 -21.73
N LYS A 341 -1.81 17.79 -21.32
CA LYS A 341 -1.43 16.49 -20.69
C LYS A 341 -1.70 15.25 -21.58
N GLY A 342 -1.52 15.41 -22.89
CA GLY A 342 -1.69 14.31 -23.85
C GLY A 342 -3.14 13.94 -24.13
N GLY A 343 -4.12 14.66 -23.56
CA GLY A 343 -5.54 14.53 -23.89
C GLY A 343 -6.24 13.25 -23.42
N ARG A 344 -5.64 12.45 -22.53
CA ARG A 344 -6.28 11.25 -21.96
C ARG A 344 -7.53 11.66 -21.16
N ILE A 345 -8.70 11.15 -21.54
CA ILE A 345 -10.00 11.48 -20.92
C ILE A 345 -10.52 10.33 -20.06
N GLY A 346 -10.60 9.13 -20.63
CA GLY A 346 -11.14 7.97 -19.92
C GLY A 346 -10.51 6.67 -20.38
N ASP A 347 -10.57 5.67 -19.53
CA ASP A 347 -9.93 4.38 -19.77
C ASP A 347 -10.70 3.24 -19.10
N GLY A 348 -10.46 2.02 -19.61
CA GLY A 348 -10.99 0.78 -19.07
C GLY A 348 -10.15 -0.41 -19.53
N MET A 349 -10.22 -1.50 -18.77
CA MET A 349 -9.58 -2.78 -19.04
C MET A 349 -10.63 -3.80 -19.48
N THR A 350 -10.34 -4.57 -20.53
CA THR A 350 -11.27 -5.60 -21.01
C THR A 350 -11.34 -6.80 -20.07
N ASN A 351 -12.56 -7.26 -19.80
CA ASN A 351 -12.83 -8.49 -19.04
C ASN A 351 -12.64 -9.75 -19.91
N GLN A 352 -13.02 -10.93 -19.40
CA GLN A 352 -12.92 -12.20 -20.14
C GLN A 352 -13.78 -12.24 -21.41
N ASP A 353 -14.84 -11.44 -21.48
CA ASP A 353 -15.69 -11.28 -22.67
C ASP A 353 -15.15 -10.22 -23.65
N GLY A 354 -13.96 -9.67 -23.37
CA GLY A 354 -13.32 -8.64 -24.18
C GLY A 354 -13.96 -7.26 -24.03
N ILE A 355 -14.77 -7.04 -22.98
CA ILE A 355 -15.51 -5.80 -22.77
C ILE A 355 -14.80 -4.92 -21.73
N ALA A 356 -14.42 -3.71 -22.12
CA ALA A 356 -13.94 -2.66 -21.24
C ALA A 356 -15.09 -1.69 -20.92
N LYS A 357 -15.38 -1.51 -19.63
CA LYS A 357 -16.26 -0.44 -19.14
C LYS A 357 -15.42 0.80 -18.90
N ILE A 358 -15.74 1.90 -19.57
CA ILE A 358 -14.89 3.09 -19.55
C ILE A 358 -15.20 3.98 -18.35
N THR A 359 -14.15 4.57 -17.78
CA THR A 359 -14.24 5.47 -16.62
C THR A 359 -13.50 6.79 -16.86
N THR A 360 -14.19 7.90 -16.66
CA THR A 360 -13.63 9.26 -16.65
C THR A 360 -13.35 9.72 -15.21
N TYR A 361 -14.37 9.80 -14.36
CA TYR A 361 -14.26 10.39 -13.02
C TYR A 361 -14.52 9.41 -11.87
N SER A 362 -15.51 8.55 -12.02
CA SER A 362 -15.97 7.60 -11.02
C SER A 362 -16.28 6.26 -11.69
N ALA A 363 -16.13 5.15 -10.95
CA ALA A 363 -16.19 3.80 -11.48
C ALA A 363 -17.27 3.61 -12.56
N PHE A 364 -16.82 3.38 -13.79
CA PHE A 364 -17.65 3.02 -14.95
C PHE A 364 -18.69 4.07 -15.36
N ASP A 365 -18.44 5.35 -15.06
CA ASP A 365 -19.30 6.48 -15.42
C ASP A 365 -19.30 6.83 -16.92
N GLY A 366 -18.46 6.19 -17.72
CA GLY A 366 -18.37 6.39 -19.16
C GLY A 366 -17.54 7.60 -19.57
N LEU A 367 -17.96 8.31 -20.61
CA LEU A 367 -17.22 9.43 -21.23
C LEU A 367 -18.14 10.63 -21.51
N PRO A 368 -17.62 11.86 -21.51
CA PRO A 368 -18.36 13.00 -22.06
C PRO A 368 -18.68 12.85 -23.54
N GLU A 369 -19.71 13.54 -24.03
CA GLU A 369 -19.95 13.66 -25.48
C GLU A 369 -18.74 14.27 -26.19
N GLY A 370 -18.45 13.73 -27.37
CA GLY A 370 -17.34 14.21 -28.19
C GLY A 370 -16.73 13.16 -29.10
N GLU A 371 -15.73 13.59 -29.86
CA GLU A 371 -14.94 12.72 -30.72
C GLU A 371 -13.60 12.41 -30.07
N TYR A 372 -13.19 11.14 -30.16
CA TYR A 372 -12.01 10.62 -29.48
C TYR A 372 -11.15 9.78 -30.41
N ILE A 373 -9.84 9.82 -30.16
CA ILE A 373 -8.87 8.84 -30.64
C ILE A 373 -8.74 7.77 -29.56
N LEU A 374 -8.70 6.50 -29.95
CA LEU A 374 -8.57 5.38 -29.01
C LEU A 374 -7.20 4.76 -29.16
N THR A 375 -6.62 4.28 -28.06
CA THR A 375 -5.51 3.32 -28.12
C THR A 375 -5.91 2.04 -27.42
N VAL A 376 -5.40 0.92 -27.92
CA VAL A 376 -5.54 -0.39 -27.29
C VAL A 376 -4.16 -0.94 -27.01
N VAL A 377 -3.90 -1.26 -25.75
CA VAL A 377 -2.61 -1.79 -25.28
C VAL A 377 -2.89 -3.06 -24.50
N LYS A 378 -2.21 -4.16 -24.85
CA LYS A 378 -2.17 -5.36 -24.01
C LYS A 378 -0.71 -5.61 -23.67
N ARG A 379 -0.37 -5.64 -22.39
CA ARG A 379 1.00 -5.87 -21.94
C ARG A 379 1.16 -7.31 -21.52
N SER A 380 2.35 -7.87 -21.71
CA SER A 380 2.71 -9.11 -21.04
C SER A 380 2.68 -8.91 -19.52
N PRO A 381 2.63 -10.00 -18.72
CA PRO A 381 2.70 -9.91 -17.27
C PRO A 381 3.88 -9.05 -16.79
N ARG A 382 3.71 -8.40 -15.64
CA ARG A 382 4.76 -7.59 -15.02
C ARG A 382 6.00 -8.44 -14.77
N ASN A 383 7.16 -7.83 -14.91
CA ASN A 383 8.40 -8.46 -14.53
C ASN A 383 8.43 -8.59 -12.99
N LEU A 384 8.61 -9.83 -12.52
CA LEU A 384 8.66 -10.16 -11.10
C LEU A 384 9.99 -9.78 -10.44
N GLU A 385 10.99 -9.29 -11.18
CA GLU A 385 12.28 -8.85 -10.64
C GLU A 385 12.32 -7.35 -10.34
N ASP A 386 11.57 -6.53 -11.09
CA ASP A 386 11.59 -5.07 -10.95
C ASP A 386 10.20 -4.43 -10.82
N GLY A 387 9.11 -5.21 -10.90
CA GLY A 387 7.74 -4.73 -10.80
C GLY A 387 7.24 -3.95 -12.03
N LYS A 388 8.09 -3.76 -13.06
CA LYS A 388 7.74 -2.96 -14.23
C LYS A 388 6.72 -3.67 -15.11
N ALA A 389 5.88 -2.88 -15.77
CA ALA A 389 4.92 -3.40 -16.74
C ALA A 389 5.65 -4.04 -17.93
N GLY A 390 5.18 -5.21 -18.36
CA GLY A 390 5.74 -5.89 -19.52
C GLY A 390 5.58 -5.10 -20.82
N PRO A 391 6.31 -5.49 -21.90
CA PRO A 391 6.14 -4.90 -23.22
C PRO A 391 4.71 -5.05 -23.72
N ASN A 392 4.28 -4.10 -24.56
CA ASN A 392 3.03 -4.22 -25.32
C ASN A 392 3.18 -5.36 -26.34
N ILE A 393 2.18 -6.24 -26.39
CA ILE A 393 2.14 -7.40 -27.30
C ILE A 393 1.20 -7.18 -28.49
N LEU A 394 0.55 -6.02 -28.58
CA LEU A 394 -0.26 -5.62 -29.74
C LEU A 394 0.56 -4.80 -30.74
N PRO A 395 0.14 -4.74 -32.02
CA PRO A 395 0.79 -3.89 -33.02
C PRO A 395 0.98 -2.45 -32.55
N ALA A 396 2.17 -1.88 -32.81
CA ALA A 396 2.55 -0.55 -32.34
C ALA A 396 1.56 0.55 -32.78
N GLY A 397 0.99 0.41 -33.98
CA GLY A 397 0.01 1.35 -34.55
C GLY A 397 -1.19 1.62 -33.63
N LEU A 398 -1.63 0.64 -32.84
CA LEU A 398 -2.79 0.75 -31.96
C LEU A 398 -2.48 1.35 -30.58
N SER A 399 -1.20 1.46 -30.24
CA SER A 399 -0.74 1.73 -28.87
C SER A 399 -0.37 3.18 -28.60
N LYS A 400 -0.37 4.05 -29.62
CA LYS A 400 0.01 5.46 -29.51
C LYS A 400 -1.03 6.34 -30.20
N VAL A 401 -1.30 7.50 -29.62
CA VAL A 401 -2.27 8.46 -30.15
C VAL A 401 -1.93 8.87 -31.58
N ASP A 402 -0.65 9.17 -31.85
CA ASP A 402 -0.20 9.69 -33.15
C ASP A 402 -0.26 8.65 -34.28
N THR A 403 -0.28 7.36 -33.95
CA THR A 403 -0.33 6.28 -34.94
C THR A 403 -1.67 5.56 -34.99
N SER A 404 -2.56 5.83 -34.03
CA SER A 404 -3.82 5.10 -33.94
C SER A 404 -4.80 5.53 -35.00
N THR A 405 -5.36 4.53 -35.69
CA THR A 405 -6.46 4.71 -36.64
C THR A 405 -7.83 4.58 -35.99
N LEU A 406 -7.89 4.23 -34.70
CA LEU A 406 -9.14 3.99 -33.98
C LEU A 406 -9.76 5.31 -33.52
N LYS A 407 -11.03 5.51 -33.88
CA LYS A 407 -11.82 6.69 -33.49
C LYS A 407 -13.20 6.27 -33.01
N ALA A 408 -13.76 7.03 -32.08
CA ALA A 408 -15.15 6.88 -31.67
C ALA A 408 -15.79 8.24 -31.40
N VAL A 409 -17.12 8.27 -31.58
CA VAL A 409 -17.96 9.41 -31.25
C VAL A 409 -18.87 8.97 -30.10
N ILE A 410 -18.79 9.67 -28.97
CA ILE A 410 -19.67 9.45 -27.82
C ILE A 410 -20.83 10.42 -27.91
N LYS A 411 -22.04 9.87 -27.83
CA LYS A 411 -23.31 10.61 -27.86
C LYS A 411 -24.05 10.45 -26.54
N ALA A 412 -25.04 11.30 -26.30
CA ALA A 412 -25.99 11.11 -25.21
C ALA A 412 -26.63 9.70 -25.27
N GLY A 413 -26.68 9.02 -24.12
CA GLY A 413 -27.20 7.66 -23.95
C GLY A 413 -26.11 6.58 -23.88
N ASP A 414 -26.47 5.32 -24.12
CA ASP A 414 -25.54 4.21 -24.03
C ASP A 414 -24.71 4.06 -25.31
N ASN A 415 -23.39 3.95 -25.15
CA ASN A 415 -22.45 3.81 -26.25
C ASN A 415 -21.78 2.42 -26.19
N ASN A 416 -21.97 1.61 -27.23
CA ASN A 416 -21.35 0.29 -27.36
C ASN A 416 -20.47 0.27 -28.61
N ILE A 417 -19.15 0.23 -28.42
CA ILE A 417 -18.15 0.32 -29.49
C ILE A 417 -17.52 -1.06 -29.70
N ASN A 418 -17.40 -1.51 -30.94
CA ASN A 418 -16.73 -2.76 -31.30
C ASN A 418 -15.41 -2.46 -32.01
N ILE A 419 -14.30 -3.04 -31.53
CA ILE A 419 -12.95 -2.87 -32.08
C ILE A 419 -12.38 -4.25 -32.43
N PRO A 420 -12.47 -4.66 -33.71
CA PRO A 420 -11.77 -5.83 -34.19
C PRO A 420 -10.31 -5.46 -34.54
N LEU A 421 -9.35 -6.28 -34.10
CA LEU A 421 -7.90 -6.04 -34.25
C LEU A 421 -7.24 -6.92 -35.34
N ASP A 422 -8.03 -7.42 -36.29
CA ASP A 422 -7.60 -8.30 -37.37
C ASP A 422 -7.06 -7.59 -38.62
#